data_AF-X1DLH0-F1
#
_entry.id   AF-X1DLH0-F1
#
_cell.length_a   1.000
_cell.length_b   1.000
_cell.length_c   1.000
_cell.angle_alpha   90.00
_cell.angle_beta   90.00
_cell.angle_gamma   90.00
#
_symmetry.space_group_name_H-M   'P 1'
#
loop_
_entity.id
_entity.type
_entity.pdbx_description
1 polymer ?
#
loop_
_entity_poly.entity_id
_entity_poly.type
_entity_poly.pdbx_seq_one_letter_code
_entity_poly.pdbx_strand_id
1 'polypeptide(L)'
;GFAGAVNLGVNLSSGDIIVLLNPDVVVKENWLLTLTEAFQNEQVGVVGSIILDSNQSFIQHAGAVIHKNGLTEHIELSFKEVSLTDNEKLMEKIKEKIKKSLKKQI
;
A
#
# COMPACT_ATOMS: atom_id res chain seq x y z
N GLY A 1 -13.10 -4.54 -17.95
CA GLY A 1 -12.39 -3.47 -17.21
C GLY A 1 -11.55 -4.09 -16.10
N PHE A 2 -10.69 -3.29 -15.45
CA PHE A 2 -9.70 -3.77 -14.46
C PHE A 2 -10.30 -4.69 -13.39
N ALA A 3 -11.32 -4.24 -12.66
CA ALA A 3 -11.95 -5.02 -11.58
C ALA A 3 -12.52 -6.37 -12.08
N GLY A 4 -13.12 -6.41 -13.27
CA GLY A 4 -13.65 -7.64 -13.84
C GLY A 4 -12.56 -8.66 -14.18
N ALA A 5 -11.42 -8.20 -14.70
CA ALA A 5 -10.27 -9.06 -14.99
C ALA A 5 -9.63 -9.60 -13.70
N VAL A 6 -9.49 -8.76 -12.68
CA VAL A 6 -9.03 -9.17 -11.34
C VAL A 6 -9.94 -10.24 -10.76
N ASN A 7 -11.26 -10.02 -10.75
CA ASN A 7 -12.22 -10.99 -10.19
C ASN A 7 -12.18 -12.34 -10.93
N LEU A 8 -12.03 -12.32 -12.26
CA LEU A 8 -11.86 -13.54 -13.05
C LEU A 8 -10.57 -14.28 -12.65
N GLY A 9 -9.45 -13.56 -12.51
CA GLY A 9 -8.18 -14.14 -12.08
C GLY A 9 -8.26 -14.76 -10.68
N VAL A 10 -8.88 -14.07 -9.72
CA VAL A 10 -9.13 -14.59 -8.37
C VAL A 10 -9.94 -15.88 -8.42
N ASN A 11 -11.06 -15.91 -9.17
CA ASN A 11 -11.92 -17.09 -9.27
C ASN A 11 -11.24 -18.31 -9.92
N LEU A 12 -10.21 -18.08 -10.75
CA LEU A 12 -9.44 -19.15 -11.40
C LEU A 12 -8.20 -19.57 -10.60
N SER A 13 -7.84 -18.83 -9.56
CA SER A 13 -6.67 -19.11 -8.73
C SER A 13 -6.97 -20.19 -7.69
N SER A 14 -5.93 -20.92 -7.29
CA SER A 14 -6.03 -22.03 -6.30
C SER A 14 -5.00 -21.94 -5.18
N GLY A 15 -4.29 -20.81 -5.08
CA GLY A 15 -3.27 -20.61 -4.04
C GLY A 15 -3.90 -20.12 -2.74
N ASP A 16 -3.26 -20.46 -1.62
CA ASP A 16 -3.70 -20.00 -0.28
C ASP A 16 -3.55 -18.48 -0.12
N ILE A 17 -2.61 -17.89 -0.88
CA ILE A 17 -2.37 -16.45 -0.94
C ILE A 17 -2.54 -16.01 -2.40
N ILE A 18 -3.36 -15.00 -2.62
CA ILE A 18 -3.58 -14.38 -3.92
C ILE A 18 -2.90 -13.02 -3.91
N VAL A 19 -2.02 -12.78 -4.88
CA VAL A 19 -1.35 -11.50 -5.04
C VAL A 19 -1.88 -10.78 -6.26
N LEU A 20 -2.45 -9.59 -6.04
CA LEU A 20 -2.89 -8.71 -7.11
C LEU A 20 -1.73 -7.81 -7.52
N LEU A 21 -1.05 -8.17 -8.60
CA LEU A 21 0.11 -7.45 -9.11
C LEU A 21 -0.20 -6.86 -10.48
N ASN A 22 -0.02 -5.54 -10.62
CA ASN A 22 -0.14 -4.90 -11.92
C ASN A 22 1.04 -5.31 -12.82
N PRO A 23 0.84 -5.42 -14.14
CA PRO A 23 1.89 -5.87 -15.06
C PRO A 23 3.03 -4.85 -15.27
N ASP A 24 2.83 -3.60 -14.86
CA ASP A 24 3.73 -2.45 -15.10
C ASP A 24 4.54 -2.02 -13.87
N VAL A 25 4.67 -2.89 -12.86
CA VAL A 25 5.50 -2.62 -11.69
C VAL A 25 6.83 -3.37 -11.72
N VAL A 26 7.86 -2.75 -11.12
CA VAL A 26 9.13 -3.40 -10.82
C VAL A 26 9.15 -3.76 -9.35
N VAL A 27 9.29 -5.05 -9.05
CA VAL A 27 9.34 -5.54 -7.68
C VAL A 27 10.78 -5.55 -7.15
N LYS A 28 10.96 -5.28 -5.85
CA LYS A 28 12.27 -5.38 -5.19
C LYS A 28 12.50 -6.79 -4.66
N GLU A 29 13.76 -7.13 -4.37
CA GLU A 29 14.09 -8.37 -3.69
C GLU A 29 13.27 -8.52 -2.39
N ASN A 30 12.83 -9.73 -2.09
CA ASN A 30 12.04 -10.08 -0.90
C ASN A 30 10.67 -9.40 -0.75
N TRP A 31 10.19 -8.66 -1.75
CA TRP A 31 8.90 -7.96 -1.68
C TRP A 31 7.74 -8.87 -1.24
N LEU A 32 7.66 -10.08 -1.80
CA LEU A 32 6.60 -11.02 -1.49
C LEU A 32 6.77 -11.63 -0.10
N LEU A 33 8.01 -11.97 0.28
CA LEU A 33 8.31 -12.55 1.59
C LEU A 33 7.83 -11.62 2.71
N THR A 34 8.20 -10.34 2.66
CA THR A 34 7.79 -9.35 3.67
C THR A 34 6.27 -9.17 3.74
N LEU A 35 5.57 -9.21 2.60
CA LEU A 35 4.11 -9.16 2.58
C LEU A 35 3.50 -10.41 3.23
N THR A 36 4.02 -11.60 2.89
CA THR A 36 3.52 -12.85 3.46
C THR A 36 3.77 -12.95 4.96
N GLU A 37 4.90 -12.46 5.46
CA GLU A 37 5.19 -12.38 6.91
C GLU A 37 4.18 -11.48 7.63
N ALA A 38 3.88 -10.30 7.07
CA ALA A 38 2.85 -9.42 7.62
C ALA A 38 1.44 -10.05 7.58
N PHE A 39 1.18 -10.87 6.56
CA PHE A 39 -0.10 -11.54 6.35
C PHE A 39 -0.32 -12.78 7.25
N GLN A 40 0.72 -13.28 7.93
CA GLN A 40 0.58 -14.40 8.88
C GLN A 40 -0.29 -14.06 10.10
N ASN A 41 -0.56 -12.79 10.36
CA ASN A 41 -1.46 -12.38 11.44
C ASN A 41 -2.92 -12.68 11.03
N GLU A 42 -3.56 -13.62 11.73
CA GLU A 42 -4.95 -14.05 11.47
C GLU A 42 -6.00 -12.92 11.53
N GLN A 43 -5.68 -11.78 12.15
CA GLN A 43 -6.55 -10.60 12.19
C GLN A 43 -6.45 -9.73 10.93
N VAL A 44 -5.51 -10.02 10.01
CA VAL A 44 -5.25 -9.22 8.81
C VAL A 44 -5.88 -9.90 7.60
N GLY A 45 -6.87 -9.24 6.97
CA GLY A 45 -7.53 -9.75 5.76
C GLY A 45 -6.84 -9.39 4.44
N VAL A 46 -6.04 -8.30 4.42
CA VAL A 46 -5.28 -7.85 3.24
C VAL A 46 -4.02 -7.11 3.71
N VAL A 47 -2.91 -7.30 2.99
CA VAL A 47 -1.68 -6.50 3.12
C VAL A 47 -1.36 -5.78 1.81
N GLY A 48 -0.67 -4.65 1.89
CA GLY A 48 -0.19 -3.89 0.75
C GLY A 48 1.27 -3.49 0.93
N SER A 49 1.99 -3.35 -0.18
CA SER A 49 3.36 -2.85 -0.16
C SER A 49 3.40 -1.33 -0.09
N ILE A 50 4.50 -0.78 0.41
CA ILE A 50 4.91 0.57 0.04
C ILE A 50 5.20 0.58 -1.47
N ILE A 51 4.72 1.59 -2.18
CA ILE A 51 4.97 1.78 -3.61
C ILE A 51 5.74 3.08 -3.79
N LEU A 52 6.84 3.00 -4.53
CA LEU A 52 7.62 4.16 -4.95
C LEU A 52 7.15 4.59 -6.33
N ASP A 53 7.32 5.88 -6.65
CA ASP A 53 7.13 6.30 -8.03
C ASP A 53 8.16 5.64 -8.97
N SER A 54 7.90 5.72 -10.28
CA SER A 54 8.75 5.08 -11.29
C SER A 54 10.21 5.57 -11.27
N ASN A 55 10.45 6.81 -10.83
CA ASN A 55 11.80 7.37 -10.74
C ASN A 55 12.45 7.12 -9.37
N GLN A 56 11.77 6.41 -8.45
CA GLN A 56 12.20 6.19 -7.07
C GLN A 56 12.60 7.49 -6.35
N SER A 57 11.89 8.58 -6.66
CA SER A 57 12.12 9.92 -6.16
C SER A 57 11.27 10.25 -4.92
N PHE A 58 10.16 9.54 -4.70
CA PHE A 58 9.33 9.63 -3.49
C PHE A 58 8.53 8.34 -3.25
N ILE A 59 7.91 8.27 -2.08
CA ILE A 59 6.93 7.22 -1.76
C ILE A 59 5.57 7.67 -2.30
N GLN A 60 5.09 7.01 -3.34
CA GLN A 60 3.79 7.26 -3.95
C GLN A 60 2.64 6.66 -3.12
N HIS A 61 2.90 5.55 -2.44
CA HIS A 61 1.90 4.89 -1.60
C HIS A 61 2.54 4.35 -0.33
N ALA A 62 2.26 4.99 0.81
CA ALA A 62 2.55 4.47 2.15
C ALA A 62 1.29 3.96 2.88
N GLY A 63 0.18 3.81 2.15
CA GLY A 63 -1.15 3.55 2.68
C GLY A 63 -2.18 4.49 2.06
N ALA A 64 -3.43 4.41 2.53
CA ALA A 64 -4.52 5.25 2.05
C ALA A 64 -5.51 5.63 3.16
N VAL A 65 -6.25 6.71 2.94
CA VAL A 65 -7.42 7.11 3.74
C VAL A 65 -8.66 6.93 2.88
N ILE A 66 -9.67 6.26 3.43
CA ILE A 66 -11.01 6.17 2.84
C ILE A 66 -11.90 7.18 3.55
N HIS A 67 -12.45 8.10 2.78
CA HIS A 67 -13.32 9.15 3.28
C HIS A 67 -14.77 8.67 3.41
N LYS A 68 -15.59 9.37 4.21
CA LYS A 68 -17.00 8.97 4.46
C LYS A 68 -17.85 8.94 3.18
N ASN A 69 -17.46 9.71 2.17
CA ASN A 69 -18.11 9.76 0.86
C ASN A 69 -17.54 8.72 -0.12
N GLY A 70 -16.66 7.82 0.34
CA GLY A 70 -16.04 6.77 -0.49
C GLY A 70 -14.84 7.23 -1.31
N LEU A 71 -14.47 8.52 -1.29
CA LEU A 71 -13.23 8.97 -1.93
C LEU A 71 -12.01 8.40 -1.21
N THR A 72 -10.96 8.11 -1.96
CA THR A 72 -9.71 7.57 -1.42
C THR A 72 -8.55 8.53 -1.70
N GLU A 73 -7.72 8.76 -0.69
CA GLU A 73 -6.47 9.55 -0.80
C GLU A 73 -5.28 8.65 -0.46
N HIS A 74 -4.25 8.64 -1.30
CA HIS A 74 -2.99 7.96 -1.00
C HIS A 74 -2.11 8.79 -0.06
N ILE A 75 -1.39 8.11 0.83
CA ILE A 75 -0.39 8.75 1.68
C ILE A 75 0.94 8.82 0.93
N GLU A 76 1.22 9.98 0.37
CA GLU A 76 2.49 10.29 -0.29
C GLU A 76 3.50 10.95 0.66
N LEU A 77 4.77 10.52 0.57
CA LEU A 77 5.86 10.98 1.43
C LEU A 77 7.13 11.29 0.61
N SER A 78 7.79 12.40 0.92
CA SER A 78 9.06 12.78 0.30
C SER A 78 10.24 12.16 1.02
N PHE A 79 11.24 11.69 0.27
CA PHE A 79 12.52 11.25 0.84
C PHE A 79 13.35 12.38 1.46
N LYS A 80 12.94 13.65 1.31
CA LYS A 80 13.50 14.76 2.10
C LYS A 80 13.06 14.69 3.57
N GLU A 81 11.96 14.02 3.86
CA GLU A 81 11.35 13.95 5.18
C GLU A 81 11.58 12.59 5.86
N VAL A 82 11.58 11.49 5.09
CA VAL A 82 11.63 10.12 5.59
C VAL A 82 12.69 9.27 4.88
N SER A 83 13.11 8.18 5.51
CA SER A 83 13.92 7.10 4.92
C SER A 83 13.12 5.80 4.95
N LEU A 84 13.30 4.92 3.96
CA LEU A 84 12.71 3.57 3.96
C LEU A 84 13.31 2.65 5.06
N THR A 85 14.48 2.99 5.58
CA THR A 85 15.14 2.22 6.65
C THR A 85 14.78 2.70 8.05
N ASP A 86 14.07 3.82 8.16
CA ASP A 86 13.68 4.44 9.43
C ASP A 86 12.17 4.25 9.64
N ASN A 87 11.81 3.06 10.14
CA ASN A 87 10.42 2.67 10.33
C ASN A 87 9.68 3.57 11.33
N GLU A 88 10.34 4.02 12.40
CA GLU A 88 9.71 4.88 13.40
C GLU A 88 9.30 6.22 12.80
N LYS A 89 10.23 6.89 12.11
CA LYS A 89 9.96 8.17 11.46
C LYS A 89 8.95 8.04 10.33
N LEU A 90 9.00 6.95 9.58
CA LEU A 90 8.01 6.65 8.55
C LEU A 90 6.61 6.56 9.15
N MET A 91 6.45 5.79 10.23
CA MET A 91 5.18 5.62 10.92
C MET A 91 4.67 6.91 11.57
N GLU A 92 5.56 7.73 12.13
CA GLU A 92 5.22 9.06 12.63
C GLU A 92 4.63 9.92 11.52
N LYS A 93 5.30 9.97 10.36
CA LYS A 93 4.87 10.81 9.23
C LYS A 93 3.58 10.32 8.57
N ILE A 94 3.38 9.00 8.47
CA ILE A 94 2.12 8.41 8.02
C ILE A 94 0.98 8.84 8.94
N LYS A 95 1.15 8.74 10.26
CA LYS A 95 0.14 9.16 11.25
C LYS A 95 -0.17 10.66 11.15
N GLU A 96 0.84 11.50 10.94
CA GLU A 96 0.66 12.94 10.71
C GLU A 96 -0.22 13.20 9.47
N LYS A 97 0.09 12.53 8.35
CA LYS A 97 -0.66 12.68 7.09
C LYS A 97 -2.10 12.18 7.21
N ILE A 98 -2.33 11.04 7.85
CA ILE A 98 -3.68 10.52 8.12
C ILE A 98 -4.49 11.52 8.94
N LYS A 99 -3.93 12.05 10.04
CA LYS A 99 -4.61 13.07 10.86
C LYS A 99 -4.96 14.32 10.05
N LYS A 100 -4.07 14.76 9.16
CA LYS A 100 -4.32 15.92 8.29
C LYS A 100 -5.42 15.62 7.26
N SER A 101 -5.41 14.45 6.64
CA SER A 101 -6.41 14.02 5.65
C SER A 101 -7.82 13.94 6.26
N LEU A 102 -7.94 13.34 7.44
CA LEU A 102 -9.23 13.22 8.15
C LEU A 102 -9.80 14.59 8.61
N LYS A 103 -8.94 15.56 8.96
CA LYS A 103 -9.37 16.91 9.35
C LYS A 103 -9.98 17.72 8.21
N LYS A 104 -9.71 17.39 6.93
CA LYS A 104 -10.31 18.08 5.78
C LYS A 104 -11.83 17.82 5.63
N GLN A 105 -12.41 16.92 6.43
CA GLN A 105 -13.83 16.53 6.37
C GLN A 105 -14.75 17.28 7.33
N ILE A 106 -14.22 18.21 8.12
CA ILE A 106 -14.99 19.04 9.06
C ILE A 106 -15.16 20.44 8.44
#